data_AF-W4UWG5-F1
#
_entry.id   AF-W4UWG5-F1
#
_cell.length_a   1.000
_cell.length_b   1.000
_cell.length_c   1.000
_cell.angle_alpha   90.00
_cell.angle_beta   90.00
_cell.angle_gamma   90.00
#
_symmetry.space_group_name_H-M   'P 1'
#
loop_
_entity.id
_entity.type
_entity.pdbx_description
1 polymer ?
#
loop_
_entity_poly.entity_id
_entity_poly.type
_entity_poly.pdbx_seq_one_letter_code
_entity_poly.pdbx_strand_id
1 'polypeptide(L)'
;MNDIPFILSTLYEELTSLRNQFSSVAKEKKTLLKELASKDRLLGLKDQEIKRLTSENLKLQKKLSSFELPVKNSCNSSIPASKNPIARAQILRTRSLRRKSDLPTGGQPGHEGHTLEYCPDPDVIQTHVCEYCRHCGGSLSGVPSRVEGTRQVIDLPTIAPLVTEHRICSRECTCGHINKADFPVDVRSRISYGPRIQAFISYTNTVQCIP
;
A
#
# COMPACT_ATOMS: atom_id res chain seq x y z
N MET A 1 61.74 -74.87 -20.22
CA MET A 1 60.62 -75.75 -20.60
C MET A 1 59.38 -75.12 -20.02
N ASN A 2 58.53 -74.57 -20.89
CA ASN A 2 57.30 -73.90 -20.46
C ASN A 2 56.29 -74.98 -20.11
N ASP A 3 55.88 -75.06 -18.84
CA ASP A 3 54.85 -75.99 -18.36
C ASP A 3 53.48 -75.55 -18.91
N ILE A 4 53.22 -75.93 -20.15
CA ILE A 4 51.92 -75.82 -20.84
C ILE A 4 50.73 -76.26 -19.96
N PRO A 5 50.82 -77.33 -19.14
CA PRO A 5 49.72 -77.75 -18.27
C PRO A 5 49.35 -76.71 -17.20
N PHE A 6 50.35 -76.00 -16.64
CA PHE A 6 50.13 -75.00 -15.58
C PHE A 6 49.40 -73.77 -16.13
N ILE A 7 49.80 -73.30 -17.32
CA ILE A 7 49.17 -72.17 -18.02
C ILE A 7 47.72 -72.50 -18.40
N LEU A 8 47.47 -73.73 -18.86
CA LEU A 8 46.10 -74.17 -19.18
C LEU A 8 45.20 -74.24 -17.94
N SER A 9 45.72 -74.66 -16.78
CA SER A 9 44.94 -74.70 -15.54
C SER A 9 44.59 -73.29 -15.04
N THR A 10 45.54 -72.35 -15.09
CA THR A 10 45.32 -70.96 -14.69
C THR A 10 44.31 -70.27 -15.61
N LEU A 11 44.44 -70.44 -16.93
CA LEU A 11 43.46 -69.93 -17.89
C LEU A 11 42.06 -70.55 -17.68
N TYR A 12 41.98 -71.82 -17.30
CA TYR A 12 40.70 -72.47 -16.99
C TYR A 12 40.06 -71.89 -15.72
N GLU A 13 40.84 -71.64 -14.67
CA GLU A 13 40.37 -70.98 -13.44
C GLU A 13 39.88 -69.56 -13.72
N GLU A 14 40.63 -68.77 -14.49
CA GLU A 14 40.23 -67.42 -14.91
C GLU A 14 38.92 -67.42 -15.73
N LEU A 15 38.79 -68.32 -16.71
CA LEU A 15 37.56 -68.47 -17.49
C LEU A 15 36.35 -68.89 -16.62
N THR A 16 36.59 -69.69 -15.59
CA THR A 16 35.55 -70.11 -14.65
C THR A 16 35.14 -68.97 -13.71
N SER A 17 36.12 -68.18 -13.24
CA SER A 17 35.89 -66.96 -12.46
C SER A 17 35.10 -65.92 -13.25
N LEU A 18 35.53 -65.61 -14.48
CA LEU A 18 34.84 -64.71 -15.41
C LEU A 18 33.40 -65.16 -15.66
N ARG A 19 33.19 -66.44 -15.97
CA ARG A 19 31.84 -67.01 -16.16
C ARG A 19 30.95 -66.83 -14.93
N ASN A 20 31.49 -67.05 -13.72
CA ASN A 20 30.76 -66.83 -12.48
C ASN A 20 30.40 -65.36 -12.28
N GLN A 21 31.33 -64.44 -12.55
CA GLN A 21 31.09 -62.99 -12.50
C GLN A 21 30.02 -62.57 -13.51
N PHE A 22 30.09 -63.01 -14.77
CA PHE A 22 29.06 -62.76 -15.77
C PHE A 22 27.68 -63.30 -15.34
N SER A 23 27.64 -64.48 -14.71
CA SER A 23 26.40 -65.04 -14.19
C SER A 23 25.81 -64.20 -13.04
N SER A 24 26.66 -63.63 -12.19
CA SER A 24 26.28 -62.74 -11.08
C SER A 24 25.72 -61.42 -11.63
N VAL A 25 26.45 -60.78 -12.54
CA VAL A 25 26.02 -59.53 -13.19
C VAL A 25 24.71 -59.73 -13.97
N ALA A 26 24.52 -60.87 -14.63
CA ALA A 26 23.27 -61.18 -15.31
C ALA A 26 22.08 -61.30 -14.35
N LYS A 27 22.29 -61.87 -13.15
CA LYS A 27 21.27 -61.92 -12.09
C LYS A 27 20.95 -60.52 -11.56
N GLU A 28 21.96 -59.70 -11.31
CA GLU A 28 21.81 -58.34 -10.80
C GLU A 28 21.12 -57.41 -11.82
N LYS A 29 21.47 -57.53 -13.11
CA LYS A 29 20.75 -56.84 -14.19
C LYS A 29 19.27 -57.23 -14.21
N LYS A 30 18.96 -58.52 -13.99
CA LYS A 30 17.57 -59.01 -13.95
C LYS A 30 16.79 -58.47 -12.75
N THR A 31 17.42 -58.31 -11.59
CA THR A 31 16.77 -57.71 -10.41
C THR A 31 16.54 -56.21 -10.62
N LEU A 32 17.53 -55.48 -11.13
CA LEU A 32 17.41 -54.05 -11.44
C LEU A 32 16.30 -53.76 -12.46
N LEU A 33 16.16 -54.59 -13.50
CA LEU A 33 15.08 -54.45 -14.47
C LEU A 33 13.69 -54.63 -13.86
N LYS A 34 13.55 -55.54 -12.88
CA LYS A 34 12.29 -55.70 -12.13
C LYS A 34 11.99 -54.48 -11.27
N GLU A 35 12.99 -53.93 -10.60
CA GLU A 35 12.83 -52.72 -9.79
C GLU A 35 12.46 -51.51 -10.66
N LEU A 36 13.11 -51.34 -11.81
CA LEU A 36 12.80 -50.25 -12.75
C LEU A 36 11.33 -50.32 -13.20
N ALA A 37 10.88 -51.52 -13.60
CA ALA A 37 9.48 -51.74 -13.97
C ALA A 37 8.50 -51.47 -12.82
N SER A 38 8.89 -51.73 -11.56
CA SER A 38 8.06 -51.40 -10.40
C SER A 38 7.98 -49.89 -10.14
N LYS A 39 9.09 -49.17 -10.32
CA LYS A 39 9.18 -47.71 -10.17
C LYS A 39 8.38 -46.99 -11.27
N ASP A 40 8.45 -47.47 -12.51
CA ASP A 40 7.68 -46.91 -13.63
C ASP A 40 6.16 -47.02 -13.38
N ARG A 41 5.70 -48.13 -12.81
CA ARG A 41 4.29 -48.29 -12.39
C ARG A 41 3.91 -47.29 -11.31
N LEU A 42 4.78 -47.09 -10.31
CA LEU A 42 4.53 -46.13 -9.23
C LEU A 42 4.49 -44.68 -9.75
N LEU A 43 5.37 -44.33 -10.69
CA LEU A 43 5.36 -43.03 -11.35
C LEU A 43 4.04 -42.80 -12.09
N GLY A 44 3.56 -43.79 -12.84
CA GLY A 44 2.27 -43.71 -13.52
C GLY A 44 1.08 -43.48 -12.57
N LEU A 45 1.08 -44.12 -11.40
CA LEU A 45 0.06 -43.90 -10.37
C LEU A 45 0.14 -42.48 -9.77
N LYS A 46 1.36 -41.98 -9.50
CA LYS A 46 1.55 -40.62 -9.01
C LYS A 46 1.11 -39.56 -10.03
N ASP A 47 1.38 -39.78 -11.32
CA ASP A 47 0.96 -38.88 -12.39
C ASP A 47 -0.57 -38.80 -12.51
N GLN A 48 -1.26 -39.93 -12.32
CA GLN A 48 -2.73 -39.95 -12.27
C GLN A 48 -3.26 -39.14 -11.09
N GLU A 49 -2.65 -39.30 -9.92
CA GLU A 49 -3.06 -38.58 -8.71
C GLU A 49 -2.78 -37.07 -8.80
N ILE A 50 -1.64 -36.66 -9.37
CA ILE A 50 -1.33 -35.25 -9.64
C ILE A 50 -2.37 -34.65 -10.58
N LYS A 51 -2.75 -35.35 -11.66
CA LYS A 51 -3.80 -34.90 -12.59
C LYS A 51 -5.16 -34.75 -11.89
N ARG A 52 -5.50 -35.67 -10.99
CA ARG A 52 -6.73 -35.60 -10.20
C ARG A 52 -6.73 -34.38 -9.29
N LEU A 53 -5.70 -34.21 -8.46
CA LEU A 53 -5.57 -33.12 -7.49
C LEU A 53 -5.48 -31.74 -8.16
N THR A 54 -4.80 -31.62 -9.30
CA THR A 54 -4.74 -30.36 -10.06
C THR A 54 -6.10 -29.98 -10.63
N SER A 55 -6.87 -30.95 -11.13
CA SER A 55 -8.23 -30.69 -11.61
C SER A 55 -9.19 -30.27 -10.48
N GLU A 56 -9.06 -30.85 -9.29
CA GLU A 56 -9.85 -30.47 -8.11
C GLU A 56 -9.48 -29.08 -7.61
N ASN A 57 -8.19 -28.77 -7.52
CA ASN A 57 -7.72 -27.43 -7.16
C ASN A 57 -8.27 -26.37 -8.12
N LEU A 58 -8.24 -26.62 -9.42
CA LEU A 58 -8.80 -25.69 -10.41
C LEU A 58 -10.32 -25.48 -10.20
N LYS A 59 -11.06 -26.55 -9.91
CA LYS A 59 -12.51 -26.47 -9.62
C LYS A 59 -12.77 -25.68 -8.33
N LEU A 60 -11.99 -25.91 -7.29
CA LEU A 60 -12.11 -25.20 -6.00
C LEU A 60 -11.75 -23.72 -6.14
N GLN A 61 -10.67 -23.39 -6.86
CA GLN A 61 -10.30 -22.01 -7.17
C GLN A 61 -11.40 -21.28 -7.95
N LYS A 62 -11.99 -21.92 -8.96
CA LYS A 62 -13.12 -21.35 -9.70
C LYS A 62 -14.32 -21.08 -8.80
N LYS A 63 -14.68 -22.03 -7.93
CA LYS A 63 -15.75 -21.84 -6.94
C LYS A 63 -15.44 -20.69 -6.00
N LEU A 64 -14.24 -20.62 -5.43
CA LEU A 64 -13.82 -19.52 -4.56
C LEU A 64 -13.93 -18.17 -5.27
N SER A 65 -13.44 -18.08 -6.51
CA SER A 65 -13.55 -16.85 -7.31
C SER A 65 -15.00 -16.42 -7.60
N SER A 66 -15.95 -17.36 -7.63
CA SER A 66 -17.38 -17.05 -7.79
C SER A 66 -18.07 -16.60 -6.51
N PHE A 67 -17.50 -16.94 -5.34
CA PHE A 67 -18.00 -16.51 -4.02
C PHE A 67 -17.31 -15.24 -3.51
N GLU A 68 -16.14 -14.90 -4.06
CA GLU A 68 -15.55 -13.57 -3.90
C GLU A 68 -16.46 -12.56 -4.60
N LEU A 69 -17.40 -12.00 -3.83
CA LEU A 69 -18.23 -10.90 -4.30
C LEU A 69 -17.32 -9.80 -4.87
N PRO A 70 -17.61 -9.27 -6.06
CA PRO A 70 -16.83 -8.17 -6.60
C PRO A 70 -16.81 -7.05 -5.55
N VAL A 71 -15.64 -6.45 -5.35
CA VAL A 71 -15.46 -5.36 -4.37
C VAL A 71 -16.58 -4.34 -4.58
N LYS A 72 -17.47 -4.25 -3.59
CA LYS A 72 -18.65 -3.39 -3.65
C LYS A 72 -18.18 -1.95 -3.79
N ASN A 73 -18.73 -1.26 -4.79
CA ASN A 73 -18.40 0.11 -5.12
C ASN A 73 -19.68 0.87 -5.49
N SER A 74 -19.57 2.19 -5.64
CA SER A 74 -20.71 3.03 -5.99
C SER A 74 -21.35 2.73 -7.36
N CYS A 75 -20.70 1.93 -8.21
CA CYS A 75 -21.21 1.56 -9.53
C CYS A 75 -21.96 0.22 -9.53
N ASN A 76 -21.71 -0.67 -8.57
CA ASN A 76 -22.32 -1.99 -8.48
C ASN A 76 -23.08 -2.22 -7.15
N SER A 77 -23.16 -1.21 -6.29
CA SER A 77 -23.86 -1.27 -5.01
C SER A 77 -24.32 0.12 -4.57
N SER A 78 -25.35 0.20 -3.73
CA SER A 78 -25.85 1.44 -3.12
C SER A 78 -24.90 2.04 -2.06
N ILE A 79 -23.59 1.85 -2.23
CA ILE A 79 -22.56 2.40 -1.36
C ILE A 79 -22.15 3.78 -1.91
N PRO A 80 -22.16 4.84 -1.08
CA PRO A 80 -21.79 6.18 -1.53
C PRO A 80 -20.32 6.25 -1.95
N ALA A 81 -20.03 7.09 -2.96
CA ALA A 81 -18.71 7.20 -3.59
C ALA A 81 -17.57 7.56 -2.61
N SER A 82 -17.90 8.21 -1.49
CA SER A 82 -16.97 8.55 -0.41
C SER A 82 -16.40 7.33 0.34
N LYS A 83 -17.05 6.17 0.25
CA LYS A 83 -16.57 4.90 0.84
C LYS A 83 -15.79 4.03 -0.15
N ASN A 84 -15.53 4.53 -1.36
CA ASN A 84 -14.67 3.82 -2.31
C ASN A 84 -13.21 3.84 -1.81
N PRO A 85 -12.44 2.74 -1.97
CA PRO A 85 -11.03 2.71 -1.57
C PRO A 85 -10.22 3.83 -2.23
N ILE A 86 -9.41 4.54 -1.45
CA ILE A 86 -8.64 5.73 -1.86
C ILE A 86 -7.75 5.44 -3.08
N ALA A 87 -7.14 4.24 -3.15
CA ALA A 87 -6.32 3.81 -4.29
C ALA A 87 -7.09 3.75 -5.62
N ARG A 88 -8.43 3.61 -5.59
CA ARG A 88 -9.29 3.57 -6.79
C ARG A 88 -9.97 4.90 -7.09
N ALA A 89 -9.95 5.86 -6.16
CA ALA A 89 -10.33 7.25 -6.44
C ALA A 89 -9.42 7.87 -7.53
N GLN A 90 -8.17 7.40 -7.65
CA GLN A 90 -7.27 7.74 -8.76
C GLN A 90 -7.79 7.25 -10.13
N ILE A 91 -8.52 6.13 -10.20
CA ILE A 91 -9.12 5.63 -11.46
C ILE A 91 -10.38 6.43 -11.83
N LEU A 92 -11.03 7.04 -10.85
CA LEU A 92 -12.10 8.01 -11.07
C LEU A 92 -11.60 9.42 -11.43
N ARG A 93 -10.28 9.62 -11.64
CA ARG A 93 -9.77 10.80 -12.37
C ARG A 93 -10.22 10.75 -13.82
N THR A 94 -11.50 11.07 -14.00
CA THR A 94 -12.13 11.76 -15.11
C THR A 94 -11.79 11.25 -16.51
N ARG A 95 -12.61 10.30 -17.01
CA ARG A 95 -13.05 10.45 -18.41
C ARG A 95 -13.88 11.73 -18.45
N SER A 96 -13.29 12.79 -18.97
CA SER A 96 -13.98 14.05 -19.19
C SER A 96 -15.29 13.79 -19.93
N LEU A 97 -16.42 14.05 -19.28
CA LEU A 97 -17.74 14.08 -19.94
C LEU A 97 -17.88 15.32 -20.83
N ARG A 98 -16.93 16.27 -20.75
CA ARG A 98 -16.86 17.44 -21.61
C ARG A 98 -16.69 16.97 -23.06
N ARG A 99 -17.60 17.39 -23.94
CA ARG A 99 -17.42 17.28 -25.39
C ARG A 99 -16.20 18.10 -25.79
N LYS A 100 -15.43 17.63 -26.79
CA LYS A 100 -14.35 18.45 -27.36
C LYS A 100 -14.94 19.80 -27.80
N SER A 101 -14.32 20.88 -27.35
CA SER A 101 -14.60 22.25 -27.79
C SER A 101 -13.34 22.80 -28.45
N ASP A 102 -13.51 23.67 -29.44
CA ASP A 102 -12.39 24.35 -30.10
C ASP A 102 -11.81 25.51 -29.26
N LEU A 103 -12.37 25.74 -28.07
CA LEU A 103 -11.86 26.73 -27.13
C LEU A 103 -10.52 26.29 -26.53
N PRO A 104 -9.56 27.22 -26.37
CA PRO A 104 -8.29 26.92 -25.73
C PRO A 104 -8.48 26.44 -24.28
N THR A 105 -7.52 25.66 -23.80
CA THR A 105 -7.53 25.15 -22.43
C THR A 105 -7.10 26.27 -21.49
N GLY A 106 -7.99 26.70 -20.59
CA GLY A 106 -7.74 27.82 -19.66
C GLY A 106 -8.96 28.73 -19.49
N GLY A 107 -8.79 29.82 -18.72
CA GLY A 107 -9.78 30.90 -18.66
C GLY A 107 -10.01 31.51 -20.04
N GLN A 108 -11.25 31.86 -20.36
CA GLN A 108 -11.56 32.48 -21.66
C GLN A 108 -10.91 33.88 -21.74
N PRO A 109 -10.53 34.35 -22.94
CA PRO A 109 -10.01 35.70 -23.11
C PRO A 109 -10.96 36.74 -22.50
N GLY A 110 -10.45 37.60 -21.60
CA GLY A 110 -11.23 38.59 -20.86
C GLY A 110 -11.65 38.18 -19.45
N HIS A 111 -11.38 36.96 -19.01
CA HIS A 111 -11.53 36.60 -17.59
C HIS A 111 -10.35 37.13 -16.77
N GLU A 112 -10.65 37.90 -15.74
CA GLU A 112 -9.67 38.29 -14.72
C GLU A 112 -9.25 37.05 -13.92
N GLY A 113 -7.94 36.86 -13.78
CA GLY A 113 -7.40 35.81 -12.94
C GLY A 113 -7.48 36.21 -11.46
N HIS A 114 -8.05 35.34 -10.63
CA HIS A 114 -8.01 35.50 -9.18
C HIS A 114 -6.83 34.69 -8.63
N THR A 115 -5.70 35.36 -8.38
CA THR A 115 -4.55 34.79 -7.67
C THR A 115 -4.63 35.18 -6.20
N LEU A 116 -4.01 34.40 -5.31
CA LEU A 116 -3.86 34.82 -3.91
C LEU A 116 -3.17 36.19 -3.83
N GLU A 117 -3.80 37.10 -3.11
CA GLU A 117 -3.28 38.46 -2.92
C GLU A 117 -2.11 38.46 -1.93
N TYR A 118 -1.16 39.35 -2.18
CA TYR A 118 -0.02 39.55 -1.30
C TYR A 118 -0.47 40.31 -0.04
N CYS A 119 -0.12 39.80 1.15
CA CYS A 119 -0.43 40.48 2.41
C CYS A 119 0.53 41.66 2.62
N PRO A 120 0.05 42.91 2.77
CA PRO A 120 0.94 44.05 2.98
C PRO A 120 1.63 44.04 4.35
N ASP A 121 1.06 43.38 5.34
CA ASP A 121 1.55 43.34 6.73
C ASP A 121 1.59 41.89 7.24
N PRO A 122 2.67 41.13 6.96
CA PRO A 122 2.80 39.74 7.41
C PRO A 122 3.16 39.66 8.90
N ASP A 123 2.63 38.66 9.60
CA ASP A 123 2.89 38.47 11.05
C ASP A 123 4.37 38.32 11.39
N VAL A 124 5.16 37.72 10.48
CA VAL A 124 6.60 37.50 10.65
C VAL A 124 7.33 37.76 9.34
N ILE A 125 8.40 38.57 9.38
CA ILE A 125 9.32 38.79 8.26
C ILE A 125 10.64 38.07 8.54
N GLN A 126 10.97 37.08 7.72
CA GLN A 126 12.28 36.42 7.75
C GLN A 126 13.12 36.91 6.57
N THR A 127 14.25 37.56 6.88
CA THR A 127 15.21 38.03 5.86
C THR A 127 16.33 37.01 5.71
N HIS A 128 16.54 36.53 4.49
CA HIS A 128 17.63 35.62 4.16
C HIS A 128 18.71 36.36 3.39
N VAL A 129 19.92 36.43 3.96
CA VAL A 129 21.09 37.05 3.34
C VAL A 129 22.13 36.00 2.99
N CYS A 130 22.92 36.25 1.95
CA CYS A 130 24.07 35.41 1.64
C CYS A 130 25.27 35.87 2.46
N GLU A 131 25.82 34.99 3.29
CA GLU A 131 27.01 35.29 4.10
C GLU A 131 28.31 35.16 3.29
N TYR A 132 28.28 34.44 2.17
CA TYR A 132 29.46 34.15 1.35
C TYR A 132 29.16 34.34 -0.13
N CYS A 133 30.18 34.80 -0.87
CA CYS A 133 30.12 34.90 -2.31
C CYS A 133 30.09 33.50 -2.93
N ARG A 134 29.07 33.21 -3.74
CA ARG A 134 28.92 31.90 -4.39
C ARG A 134 29.97 31.62 -5.48
N HIS A 135 30.71 32.63 -5.92
CA HIS A 135 31.75 32.48 -6.94
C HIS A 135 33.13 32.20 -6.33
N CYS A 136 33.57 33.00 -5.34
CA CYS A 136 34.92 32.92 -4.77
C CYS A 136 34.97 32.47 -3.30
N GLY A 137 33.82 32.31 -2.63
CA GLY A 137 33.75 31.91 -1.22
C GLY A 137 34.11 33.00 -0.20
N GLY A 138 34.46 34.22 -0.64
CA GLY A 138 34.76 35.34 0.26
C GLY A 138 33.56 35.75 1.11
N SER A 139 33.81 36.24 2.33
CA SER A 139 32.77 36.72 3.25
C SER A 139 32.07 37.97 2.73
N LEU A 140 30.75 38.03 2.92
CA LEU A 140 29.88 39.17 2.60
C LEU A 140 29.29 39.83 3.85
N SER A 141 29.76 39.47 5.05
CA SER A 141 29.18 39.93 6.33
C SER A 141 29.17 41.45 6.53
N GLY A 142 30.02 42.20 5.82
CA GLY A 142 30.07 43.67 5.85
C GLY A 142 29.45 44.36 4.63
N VAL A 143 28.91 43.60 3.66
CA VAL A 143 28.34 44.15 2.43
C VAL A 143 26.85 44.42 2.65
N PRO A 144 26.34 45.63 2.35
CA PRO A 144 24.91 45.92 2.51
C PRO A 144 24.06 45.06 1.58
N SER A 145 23.03 44.42 2.14
CA SER A 145 22.06 43.63 1.37
C SER A 145 20.90 44.49 0.87
N ARG A 146 20.37 44.16 -0.31
CA ARG A 146 19.13 44.71 -0.88
C ARG A 146 18.11 43.61 -1.08
N VAL A 147 16.83 43.90 -0.84
CA VAL A 147 15.74 42.97 -1.12
C VAL A 147 15.50 42.93 -2.63
N GLU A 148 15.80 41.79 -3.25
CA GLU A 148 15.62 41.57 -4.71
C GLU A 148 14.28 40.88 -5.04
N GLY A 149 13.63 40.26 -4.06
CA GLY A 149 12.32 39.65 -4.26
C GLY A 149 11.71 39.14 -2.96
N THR A 150 10.39 39.09 -2.92
CA THR A 150 9.63 38.65 -1.75
C THR A 150 8.68 37.52 -2.12
N ARG A 151 8.45 36.61 -1.18
CA ARG A 151 7.46 35.53 -1.27
C ARG A 151 6.81 35.38 0.10
N GLN A 152 5.54 34.99 0.13
CA GLN A 152 4.80 34.74 1.36
C GLN A 152 4.35 33.30 1.41
N VAL A 153 4.44 32.73 2.61
CA VAL A 153 3.89 31.42 2.94
C VAL A 153 2.77 31.68 3.93
N ILE A 154 1.56 31.27 3.56
CA ILE A 154 0.40 31.31 4.44
C ILE A 154 0.31 29.94 5.10
N ASP A 155 0.45 29.90 6.42
CA ASP A 155 0.37 28.68 7.21
C ASP A 155 -0.47 28.91 8.46
N LEU A 156 -0.95 27.83 9.07
CA LEU A 156 -1.71 27.87 10.31
C LEU A 156 -0.75 27.92 11.51
N PRO A 157 -1.01 28.78 12.52
CA PRO A 157 -0.28 28.69 13.78
C PRO A 157 -0.56 27.35 14.46
N THR A 158 0.20 27.03 15.51
CA THR A 158 -0.03 25.82 16.31
C THR A 158 -1.48 25.74 16.78
N ILE A 159 -2.20 24.71 16.32
CA ILE A 159 -3.61 24.50 16.65
C ILE A 159 -3.69 23.78 18.00
N ALA A 160 -4.12 24.49 19.03
CA ALA A 160 -4.35 23.94 20.38
C ALA A 160 -5.84 24.05 20.77
N PRO A 161 -6.40 23.05 21.49
CA PRO A 161 -7.79 23.12 21.94
C PRO A 161 -7.95 24.14 23.08
N LEU A 162 -8.95 25.01 22.94
CA LEU A 162 -9.47 25.81 24.05
C LEU A 162 -10.58 25.02 24.76
N VAL A 163 -10.38 24.69 26.03
CA VAL A 163 -11.35 23.92 26.83
C VAL A 163 -12.18 24.88 27.70
N THR A 164 -13.49 24.91 27.47
CA THR A 164 -14.45 25.68 28.29
C THR A 164 -15.23 24.73 29.20
N GLU A 165 -15.13 24.92 30.51
CA GLU A 165 -15.94 24.19 31.48
C GLU A 165 -17.25 24.93 31.74
N HIS A 166 -18.38 24.30 31.43
CA HIS A 166 -19.70 24.84 31.79
C HIS A 166 -20.07 24.32 33.18
N ARG A 167 -20.36 25.23 34.10
CA ARG A 167 -20.84 24.91 35.45
C ARG A 167 -22.24 25.49 35.64
N ILE A 168 -23.15 24.65 36.10
CA ILE A 168 -24.48 25.08 36.54
C ILE A 168 -24.50 25.15 38.06
N CYS A 169 -25.15 26.17 38.60
CA CYS A 169 -25.30 26.37 40.03
C CYS A 169 -26.76 26.17 40.43
N SER A 170 -26.98 25.78 41.67
CA SER A 170 -28.30 25.78 42.29
C SER A 170 -28.37 26.82 43.41
N ARG A 171 -29.52 27.48 43.55
CA ARG A 171 -29.81 28.39 44.66
C ARG A 171 -31.16 28.05 45.28
N GLU A 172 -31.20 28.06 46.60
CA GLU A 172 -32.42 27.89 47.36
C GLU A 172 -33.12 29.24 47.53
N CYS A 173 -34.41 29.28 47.21
CA CYS A 173 -35.28 30.43 47.46
C CYS A 173 -35.71 30.45 48.94
N THR A 174 -36.09 31.62 49.45
CA THR A 174 -36.61 31.77 50.82
C THR A 174 -37.87 30.94 51.11
N CYS A 175 -38.58 30.46 50.08
CA CYS A 175 -39.69 29.53 50.21
C CYS A 175 -39.27 28.04 50.32
N GLY A 176 -37.96 27.73 50.30
CA GLY A 176 -37.41 26.38 50.31
C GLY A 176 -37.28 25.72 48.93
N HIS A 177 -37.62 26.42 47.84
CA HIS A 177 -37.50 25.87 46.49
C HIS A 177 -36.07 25.95 45.95
N ILE A 178 -35.53 24.82 45.46
CA ILE A 178 -34.18 24.76 44.85
C ILE A 178 -34.28 25.03 43.35
N ASN A 179 -33.75 26.18 42.93
CA ASN A 179 -33.65 26.57 41.53
C ASN A 179 -32.30 26.11 40.99
N LYS A 180 -32.29 25.37 39.86
CA LYS A 180 -31.07 24.94 39.18
C LYS A 180 -30.96 25.62 37.83
N ALA A 181 -29.77 26.08 37.47
CA ALA A 181 -29.51 26.56 36.12
C ALA A 181 -29.42 25.39 35.13
N ASP A 182 -29.83 25.62 33.89
CA ASP A 182 -29.71 24.66 32.80
C ASP A 182 -28.41 24.88 32.02
N PHE A 183 -27.93 23.80 31.40
CA PHE A 183 -26.84 23.90 30.43
C PHE A 183 -27.33 24.56 29.12
N PRO A 184 -26.46 25.27 28.39
CA PRO A 184 -26.75 25.69 27.02
C PRO A 184 -27.11 24.50 26.12
N VAL A 185 -27.94 24.75 25.10
CA VAL A 185 -28.52 23.70 24.20
C VAL A 185 -27.47 22.89 23.44
N ASP A 186 -26.29 23.47 23.22
CA ASP A 186 -25.14 22.91 22.54
C ASP A 186 -24.23 22.07 23.46
N VAL A 187 -24.37 22.17 24.78
CA VAL A 187 -23.58 21.42 25.79
C VAL A 187 -24.37 20.20 26.27
N ARG A 188 -24.40 19.14 25.45
CA ARG A 188 -25.25 17.95 25.69
C ARG A 188 -24.57 16.79 26.40
N SER A 189 -23.25 16.75 26.39
CA SER A 189 -22.46 15.66 26.98
C SER A 189 -21.46 16.20 27.99
N ARG A 190 -20.96 15.31 28.88
CA ARG A 190 -19.95 15.69 29.90
C ARG A 190 -18.67 16.23 29.28
N ILE A 191 -18.26 15.68 28.14
CA ILE A 191 -17.14 16.14 27.32
C ILE A 191 -17.59 16.02 25.85
N SER A 192 -17.32 17.04 25.04
CA SER A 192 -17.56 17.04 23.59
C SER A 192 -16.55 17.91 22.87
N TYR A 193 -16.33 17.62 21.58
CA TYR A 193 -15.60 18.52 20.71
C TYR A 193 -16.51 19.64 20.21
N GLY A 194 -16.03 20.87 20.30
CA GLY A 194 -16.74 22.05 19.81
C GLY A 194 -16.85 22.13 18.29
N PRO A 195 -17.68 23.04 17.76
CA PRO A 195 -18.01 23.14 16.34
C PRO A 195 -16.79 23.40 15.44
N ARG A 196 -15.77 24.15 15.93
CA ARG A 196 -14.54 24.42 15.15
C ARG A 196 -13.73 23.15 14.86
N ILE A 197 -13.62 22.24 15.85
CA ILE A 197 -12.91 20.96 15.67
C ILE A 197 -13.69 20.07 14.71
N GLN A 198 -15.01 20.00 14.85
CA GLN A 198 -15.87 19.23 13.95
C GLN A 198 -15.78 19.73 12.49
N ALA A 199 -15.78 21.05 12.29
CA ALA A 199 -15.60 21.68 10.99
C ALA A 199 -14.23 21.37 10.39
N PHE A 200 -13.17 21.48 11.19
CA PHE A 200 -11.80 21.16 10.75
C PHE A 200 -11.69 19.70 10.29
N ILE A 201 -12.14 18.74 11.11
CA ILE A 201 -12.13 17.31 10.75
C ILE A 201 -12.93 17.08 9.47
N SER A 202 -14.12 17.66 9.37
CA SER A 202 -15.00 17.48 8.20
C SER A 202 -14.36 18.03 6.93
N TYR A 203 -13.72 19.19 7.02
CA TYR A 203 -13.00 19.82 5.92
C TYR A 203 -11.84 18.93 5.46
N THR A 204 -10.97 18.50 6.39
CA THR A 204 -9.77 17.70 6.08
C THR A 204 -10.06 16.25 5.69
N ASN A 205 -11.24 15.72 6.00
CA ASN A 205 -11.63 14.34 5.65
C ASN A 205 -12.10 14.20 4.20
N THR A 206 -11.97 15.25 3.39
CA THR A 206 -12.32 15.25 1.97
C THR A 206 -11.08 15.53 1.12
N VAL A 207 -11.05 15.01 -0.11
CA VAL A 207 -9.96 15.32 -1.04
C VAL A 207 -10.05 16.79 -1.42
N GLN A 208 -8.99 17.54 -1.12
CA GLN A 208 -8.90 18.96 -1.46
C GLN A 208 -7.91 19.16 -2.61
N CYS A 209 -8.27 20.05 -3.53
CA CYS A 209 -7.34 20.55 -4.56
C CYS A 209 -6.71 21.84 -4.04
N ILE A 210 -5.82 21.71 -3.06
CA ILE A 210 -4.91 22.79 -2.68
C ILE A 210 -3.87 22.88 -3.82
N PRO A 211 -3.65 24.06 -4.42
CA PRO A 211 -2.74 24.24 -5.54
C PRO A 211 -1.28 23.93 -5.20
#